data_AF-A0A9E2TNB5-F1
#
_entry.id   AF-A0A9E2TNB5-F1
#
_cell.length_a   1.000
_cell.length_b   1.000
_cell.length_c   1.000
_cell.angle_alpha   90.00
_cell.angle_beta   90.00
_cell.angle_gamma   90.00
#
_symmetry.space_group_name_H-M   'P 1'
#
loop_
_entity.id
_entity.type
_entity.pdbx_description
1 polymer ?
#
loop_
_entity_poly.entity_id
_entity_poly.type
_entity_poly.pdbx_seq_one_letter_code
_entity_poly.pdbx_strand_id
1 'polypeptide(L)' 'MFDISRATLFRWEREGLISGPPRDWRNWRLYTAENVEQIKQVMQGRAEVA' A
#
# COMPACT_ATOMS: atom_id res chain seq x y z
N MET A 1 6.65 -10.29 7.23
CA MET A 1 7.00 -9.61 5.97
C MET A 1 5.84 -9.92 5.01
N PHE A 2 5.15 -8.92 4.46
CA PHE A 2 3.89 -9.15 3.73
C PHE A 2 4.09 -9.97 2.46
N ASP A 3 3.26 -10.97 2.23
CA ASP A 3 3.23 -11.77 0.99
C ASP A 3 2.47 -11.00 -0.10
N ILE A 4 2.93 -9.80 -0.44
CA ILE A 4 2.36 -8.98 -1.52
C ILE A 4 3.42 -8.64 -2.54
N SER A 5 3.09 -8.90 -3.79
CA SER A 5 3.89 -8.43 -4.92
C SER A 5 3.86 -6.91 -5.02
N ARG A 6 4.99 -6.32 -5.40
CA ARG A 6 5.11 -4.88 -5.70
C ARG A 6 4.05 -4.40 -6.71
N ALA A 7 3.68 -5.26 -7.66
CA ALA A 7 2.63 -4.99 -8.64
C ALA A 7 1.26 -4.75 -7.98
N THR A 8 0.91 -5.53 -6.95
CA THR A 8 -0.31 -5.34 -6.16
C THR A 8 -0.29 -4.00 -5.45
N LEU A 9 0.86 -3.63 -4.89
CA LEU A 9 1.06 -2.36 -4.18
C LEU A 9 0.90 -1.15 -5.13
N PHE A 10 1.51 -1.21 -6.31
CA PHE A 10 1.33 -0.18 -7.35
C PHE A 10 -0.11 -0.09 -7.85
N ARG A 11 -0.78 -1.24 -7.94
CA ARG A 11 -2.18 -1.29 -8.36
C ARG A 11 -3.09 -0.64 -7.31
N TRP A 12 -2.85 -0.88 -6.02
CA TRP A 12 -3.58 -0.24 -4.94
C TRP A 12 -3.36 1.28 -4.88
N GLU A 13 -2.12 1.75 -5.11
CA GLU A 13 -1.88 3.19 -5.28
C GLU A 13 -2.68 3.77 -6.47
N ARG A 14 -2.77 3.02 -7.58
CA ARG A 14 -3.56 3.45 -8.75
C ARG A 14 -5.06 3.43 -8.51
N GLU A 15 -5.56 2.47 -7.74
CA GLU A 15 -6.97 2.33 -7.40
C GLU A 15 -7.38 3.26 -6.24
N GLY A 16 -6.42 3.99 -5.63
CA GLY A 16 -6.70 4.89 -4.50
C GLY A 16 -6.99 4.17 -3.18
N LEU A 17 -6.66 2.88 -3.10
CA LEU A 17 -6.87 2.03 -1.92
C LEU A 17 -5.88 2.32 -0.79
N ILE A 18 -4.71 2.85 -1.15
CA ILE A 18 -3.69 3.31 -0.19
C ILE A 18 -3.29 4.73 -0.56
N SER A 19 -3.07 5.57 0.45
CA SER A 19 -2.54 6.91 0.22
C SER A 19 -1.19 6.85 -0.50
N GLY A 20 -1.08 7.63 -1.57
CA GLY A 20 0.17 7.76 -2.32
C GLY A 20 1.26 8.25 -1.37
N PRO A 21 2.33 7.48 -1.12
CA PRO A 21 3.41 7.90 -0.23
C PRO A 21 4.00 9.22 -0.72
N PRO A 22 4.39 10.12 0.20
CA PRO A 22 5.12 11.31 -0.17
C PRO A 22 6.36 10.92 -0.97
N ARG A 23 6.59 11.69 -2.04
CA ARG A 23 7.76 11.51 -2.90
C ARG A 23 8.86 12.40 -2.39
N ASP A 24 10.00 11.78 -2.13
CA ASP A 24 11.22 12.50 -1.77
C ASP A 24 11.74 13.29 -2.99
N TRP A 25 12.67 14.23 -2.79
CA TRP A 25 13.32 15.04 -3.85
C TRP A 25 13.99 14.20 -4.94
N ARG A 26 14.28 12.91 -4.67
CA ARG A 26 14.82 11.94 -5.64
C ARG A 26 13.73 11.09 -6.31
N ASN A 27 12.46 11.47 -6.16
CA ASN A 27 11.28 10.74 -6.62
C ASN A 27 11.13 9.34 -5.99
N TRP A 28 11.72 9.12 -4.81
CA TRP A 28 11.59 7.86 -4.06
C TRP A 28 10.28 7.86 -3.27
N ARG A 29 9.58 6.73 -3.29
CA ARG A 29 8.33 6.52 -2.53
C ARG A 29 8.68 6.20 -1.09
N LEU A 30 8.33 7.08 -0.16
CA LEU A 30 8.54 6.85 1.26
C LEU A 30 7.28 6.25 1.88
N TYR A 31 7.26 4.94 2.10
CA TYR A 31 6.17 4.30 2.83
C TYR A 31 6.34 4.61 4.33
N THR A 32 5.43 5.42 4.86
CA THR A 32 5.32 5.70 6.29
C THR A 32 4.61 4.57 7.03
N ALA A 33 4.64 4.61 8.37
CA ALA A 33 3.91 3.65 9.20
C ALA A 33 2.40 3.61 8.86
N GLU A 34 1.78 4.78 8.61
CA GLU A 34 0.38 4.87 8.17
C GLU A 34 0.12 4.10 6.87
N ASN A 35 1.02 4.20 5.89
CA ASN A 35 0.88 3.43 4.65
C ASN A 35 0.97 1.92 4.92
N VAL A 36 1.81 1.49 5.86
CA VAL A 36 1.89 0.08 6.26
C VAL A 36 0.61 -0.36 6.96
N GLU A 37 -0.01 0.48 7.78
CA GLU A 37 -1.30 0.18 8.42
C GLU A 37 -2.45 0.11 7.41
N GLN A 38 -2.48 1.01 6.43
CA GLN A 38 -3.43 0.97 5.32
C GLN A 38 -3.27 -0.32 4.51
N ILE A 39 -2.03 -0.71 4.19
CA ILE A 39 -1.73 -1.98 3.51
C ILE A 39 -2.23 -3.18 4.34
N LYS A 40 -2.02 -3.16 5.67
CA LYS A 40 -2.56 -4.20 6.58
C LYS A 40 -4.08 -4.26 6.54
N GLN A 41 -4.75 -3.11 6.64
CA GLN A 41 -6.20 -3.05 6.62
C GLN A 41 -6.78 -3.54 5.29
N VAL A 42 -6.18 -3.14 4.15
CA VAL A 42 -6.62 -3.62 2.83
C VAL A 42 -6.42 -5.13 2.70
N MET A 43 -5.35 -5.69 3.25
CA MET A 43 -5.14 -7.14 3.27
C MET A 43 -6.14 -7.87 4.16
N GLN A 44 -6.45 -7.33 5.34
CA GLN A 44 -7.41 -7.93 6.28
C GLN A 44 -8.85 -7.80 5.78
N GLY A 45 -9.25 -6.63 5.29
CA GLY A 45 -10.59 -6.39 4.76
C GLY A 45 -10.91 -7.22 3.51
N ARG A 46 -9.90 -7.66 2.76
CA ARG A 46 -10.08 -8.63 1.66
C ARG A 46 -10.16 -10.09 2.12
N ALA A 47 -9.62 -10.44 3.29
CA ALA A 47 -9.69 -11.81 3.82
C ALA A 47 -11.09 -12.15 4.36
N GLU A 48 -11.91 -11.14 4.70
CA GLU A 48 -13.27 -11.34 5.22
C GLU A 48 -14.33 -11.49 4.12
N VAL A 49 -13.99 -11.22 2.85
CA VAL A 49 -14.90 -11.30 1.70
C VAL A 49 -14.58 -12.43 0.71
N ALA A 50 -13.80 -13.43 1.14
CA ALA A 50 -13.43 -14.60 0.32
C ALA A 50 -13.95 -15.91 0.91
#